data_AF-A0AAU4K9Z3-F1
#
_entry.id   AF-A0AAU4K9Z3-F1
#
_cell.length_a   1.000
_cell.length_b   1.000
_cell.length_c   1.000
_cell.angle_alpha   90.00
_cell.angle_beta   90.00
_cell.angle_gamma   90.00
#
_symmetry.space_group_name_H-M   'P 1'
#
loop_
_entity.id
_entity.type
_entity.pdbx_description
1 polymer ?
#
loop_
_entity_poly.entity_id
_entity_poly.type
_entity_poly.pdbx_seq_one_letter_code
_entity_poly.pdbx_strand_id
1 'polypeptide(L)'
;MTVQAGEQTSPHFMTVTPGGDDVRHLQQTGFDQAGRLFFADPADDGDVFPPSSERWIVQFTLQGGKRRPRVRTYTMRRFTGAPAS
;
A
#
# COMPACT_ATOMS: atom_id res chain seq x y z
N MET A 1 -4.10 2.21 -8.24
CA MET A 1 -4.83 2.42 -6.97
C MET A 1 -4.78 3.90 -6.70
N THR A 2 -5.88 4.50 -6.24
CA THR A 2 -5.94 5.93 -5.90
C THR A 2 -6.53 6.14 -4.51
N VAL A 3 -6.21 7.26 -3.88
CA VAL A 3 -6.84 7.65 -2.61
C VAL A 3 -8.26 8.14 -2.90
N GLN A 4 -9.25 7.50 -2.30
CA GLN A 4 -10.67 7.82 -2.43
C GLN A 4 -11.15 8.76 -1.34
N ALA A 5 -10.59 8.63 -0.13
CA ALA A 5 -10.92 9.48 1.01
C ALA A 5 -9.76 9.56 2.01
N GLY A 6 -9.76 10.63 2.81
CA GLY A 6 -8.86 10.81 3.94
C GLY A 6 -9.60 11.48 5.10
N GLU A 7 -9.49 10.92 6.31
CA GLU A 7 -10.18 11.38 7.50
C GLU A 7 -9.20 11.53 8.67
N GLN A 8 -9.11 12.73 9.25
CA GLN A 8 -8.32 12.97 10.45
C GLN A 8 -9.11 12.51 11.69
N THR A 9 -8.86 11.30 12.16
CA THR A 9 -9.60 10.71 13.29
C THR A 9 -9.12 11.19 14.68
N SER A 10 -7.88 11.70 14.77
CA SER A 10 -7.33 12.35 15.97
C SER A 10 -6.19 13.29 15.57
N PRO A 11 -5.65 14.16 16.45
CA PRO A 11 -4.55 15.07 16.09
C PRO A 11 -3.31 14.41 15.46
N HIS A 12 -3.09 13.12 15.74
CA HIS A 12 -1.92 12.38 15.26
C HIS A 12 -2.28 11.09 14.51
N PHE A 13 -3.55 10.91 14.14
CA PHE A 13 -4.01 9.71 13.45
C PHE A 13 -4.98 10.04 12.32
N MET A 14 -4.63 9.59 11.12
CA MET A 14 -5.45 9.73 9.92
C MET A 14 -5.81 8.35 9.38
N THR A 15 -7.05 8.19 8.94
CA THR A 15 -7.49 7.04 8.14
C THR A 15 -7.48 7.45 6.67
N VAL A 16 -6.84 6.63 5.83
CA VAL A 16 -6.82 6.81 4.37
C VAL A 16 -7.56 5.64 3.73
N THR A 17 -8.43 5.94 2.77
CA THR A 17 -9.19 4.93 2.03
C THR A 17 -8.65 4.82 0.62
N PRO A 18 -7.74 3.87 0.34
CA PRO A 18 -7.34 3.55 -1.02
C PRO A 18 -8.42 2.71 -1.73
N GLY A 19 -8.54 2.89 -3.05
CA GLY A 19 -9.49 2.16 -3.89
C GLY A 19 -9.08 2.11 -5.36
N GLY A 20 -9.92 1.48 -6.18
CA GLY A 20 -9.71 1.28 -7.61
C GLY A 20 -9.68 -0.20 -8.02
N ASP A 21 -9.57 -0.45 -9.33
CA ASP A 21 -9.62 -1.81 -9.90
C ASP A 21 -8.49 -2.71 -9.36
N ASP A 22 -7.32 -2.15 -9.07
CA ASP A 22 -6.15 -2.88 -8.56
C ASP A 22 -6.39 -3.58 -7.21
N VAL A 23 -7.39 -3.15 -6.44
CA VAL A 23 -7.73 -3.76 -5.14
C VAL A 23 -8.98 -4.63 -5.19
N ARG A 24 -9.58 -4.84 -6.36
CA ARG A 24 -10.83 -5.61 -6.50
C ARG A 24 -10.73 -7.07 -6.06
N HIS A 25 -9.52 -7.63 -6.09
CA HIS A 25 -9.22 -9.00 -5.67
C HIS A 25 -8.62 -9.08 -4.26
N LEU A 26 -8.46 -7.94 -3.57
CA LEU A 26 -8.00 -7.94 -2.19
C LEU A 26 -9.06 -8.63 -1.33
N GLN A 27 -8.67 -9.68 -0.61
CA GLN A 27 -9.56 -10.38 0.31
C GLN A 27 -9.27 -9.96 1.75
N GLN A 28 -10.33 -9.82 2.55
CA GLN A 28 -10.19 -9.59 3.97
C GLN A 28 -9.89 -10.92 4.68
N THR A 29 -8.72 -11.06 5.28
CA THR A 29 -8.25 -12.30 5.92
C THR A 29 -8.35 -12.29 7.44
N GLY A 30 -8.65 -11.14 8.07
CA GLY A 30 -8.83 -11.02 9.51
C GLY A 30 -8.81 -9.58 10.02
N PHE A 31 -8.95 -9.43 11.35
CA PHE A 31 -9.03 -8.13 12.02
C PHE A 31 -7.70 -7.36 12.02
N ASP A 32 -6.57 -8.07 12.05
CA ASP A 32 -5.21 -7.50 12.06
C ASP A 32 -4.49 -7.64 10.72
N GLN A 33 -5.24 -7.76 9.62
CA GLN A 33 -4.64 -7.79 8.29
C GLN A 33 -3.85 -6.51 8.03
N ALA A 34 -2.58 -6.66 7.65
CA ALA A 34 -1.69 -5.54 7.36
C ALA A 34 -1.23 -5.59 5.90
N GLY A 35 -1.11 -4.40 5.30
CA GLY A 35 -0.55 -4.19 3.98
C GLY A 35 0.77 -3.42 4.04
N ARG A 36 1.59 -3.55 3.00
CA ARG A 36 2.77 -2.69 2.80
C ARG A 36 2.44 -1.63 1.78
N LEU A 37 2.62 -0.36 2.15
CA LEU A 37 2.57 0.76 1.21
C LEU A 37 3.98 1.14 0.80
N PHE A 38 4.12 1.44 -0.50
CA PHE A 38 5.36 1.86 -1.14
C PHE A 38 5.24 3.34 -1.46
N PHE A 39 6.20 4.14 -1.00
CA PHE A 39 6.28 5.57 -1.23
C PHE A 39 7.51 5.88 -2.06
N ALA A 40 7.36 6.78 -3.03
CA ALA A 40 8.48 7.28 -3.82
C ALA A 40 9.47 7.98 -2.91
N ASP A 41 10.74 7.97 -3.32
CA ASP A 41 11.68 8.93 -2.78
C ASP A 41 11.29 10.32 -3.32
N PRO A 42 11.16 11.37 -2.47
CA PRO A 42 10.91 12.74 -2.93
C PRO A 42 11.97 13.25 -3.90
N ALA A 43 13.16 12.64 -3.91
CA ALA A 43 14.22 12.94 -4.85
C ALA A 43 14.05 12.28 -6.23
N ASP A 44 13.13 11.32 -6.39
CA ASP A 44 12.95 10.51 -7.60
C ASP A 44 11.67 10.87 -8.40
N ASP A 45 11.29 12.15 -8.43
CA ASP A 45 10.16 12.71 -9.22
C ASP A 45 8.80 11.99 -9.06
N GLY A 46 8.61 11.25 -7.95
CA GLY A 46 7.37 10.53 -7.64
C GLY A 46 7.26 9.14 -8.27
N ASP A 47 8.30 8.65 -8.92
CA ASP A 47 8.26 7.36 -9.62
C ASP A 47 8.44 6.21 -8.62
N VAL A 48 7.32 5.60 -8.21
CA VAL A 48 7.33 4.35 -7.44
C VAL A 48 7.44 3.21 -8.43
N PHE A 49 8.41 2.33 -8.24
CA PHE A 49 8.39 1.02 -8.90
C PHE A 49 7.62 0.04 -8.00
N PRO A 50 6.29 -0.12 -8.15
CA PRO A 50 5.59 -1.19 -7.46
C PRO A 50 6.09 -2.49 -8.08
N PRO A 51 6.54 -3.44 -7.27
CA PRO A 51 7.10 -4.62 -7.84
C PRO A 51 5.98 -5.50 -8.42
N SER A 52 6.06 -5.79 -9.71
CA SER A 52 4.98 -6.39 -10.50
C SER A 52 4.87 -7.91 -10.40
N SER A 53 5.62 -8.55 -9.49
CA SER A 53 5.70 -10.02 -9.39
C SER A 53 5.85 -10.50 -7.95
N GLU A 54 5.51 -11.76 -7.68
CA GLU A 54 5.75 -12.43 -6.38
C GLU A 54 7.24 -12.42 -5.97
N ARG A 55 8.15 -12.26 -6.94
CA ARG A 55 9.60 -12.13 -6.71
C ARG A 55 10.02 -10.71 -6.33
N TRP A 56 9.07 -9.86 -5.98
CA TRP A 56 9.31 -8.47 -5.64
C TRP A 56 10.39 -8.27 -4.60
N ILE A 57 10.46 -9.15 -3.59
CA ILE A 57 11.44 -9.03 -2.53
C ILE A 57 12.86 -9.25 -3.06
N VAL A 58 13.03 -10.14 -4.04
CA VAL A 58 14.30 -10.37 -4.73
C VAL A 58 14.66 -9.17 -5.60
N GLN A 59 13.71 -8.62 -6.36
CA GLN A 59 13.93 -7.39 -7.13
C GLN A 59 14.29 -6.20 -6.23
N PHE A 60 13.61 -6.06 -5.09
CA PHE A 60 13.88 -5.02 -4.10
C PHE A 60 15.29 -5.15 -3.49
N THR A 61 15.71 -6.39 -3.15
CA THR A 61 17.06 -6.65 -2.64
C THR A 61 18.14 -6.36 -3.69
N LEU A 62 17.89 -6.70 -4.96
CA LEU A 62 18.84 -6.53 -6.06
C LEU A 62 18.91 -5.10 -6.60
N GLN A 63 17.86 -4.28 -6.42
CA GLN A 63 17.92 -2.85 -6.73
C GLN A 63 18.94 -2.18 -5.80
N GLY A 64 20.06 -1.72 -6.38
CA GLY A 64 21.06 -0.89 -5.69
C GLY A 64 20.41 0.38 -5.13
N GLY A 65 20.95 0.89 -4.02
CA GLY A 65 20.27 1.80 -3.09
C GLY A 65 19.71 3.13 -3.64
N LYS A 66 19.95 3.49 -4.90
CA LYS A 66 19.49 4.74 -5.51
C LYS A 66 18.01 4.78 -5.94
N ARG A 67 17.26 3.67 -5.92
CA ARG A 67 15.85 3.65 -6.38
C ARG A 67 14.91 2.84 -5.47
N ARG A 68 15.27 2.66 -4.19
CA ARG A 68 14.46 1.83 -3.29
C ARG A 68 13.29 2.64 -2.73
N PRO A 69 12.04 2.27 -3.01
CA PRO A 69 10.89 2.96 -2.41
C PRO A 69 10.90 2.79 -0.90
N ARG A 70 10.45 3.82 -0.18
CA ARG A 70 10.23 3.70 1.26
C ARG A 70 9.02 2.81 1.48
N VAL A 71 9.20 1.74 2.26
CA VAL A 71 8.12 0.80 2.57
C VAL A 71 7.68 0.99 4.01
N ARG A 72 6.37 1.02 4.25
CA ARG A 72 5.77 1.03 5.61
C ARG A 72 4.63 0.04 5.69
N THR A 73 4.53 -0.61 6.84
CA THR A 73 3.45 -1.53 7.17
C THR A 73 2.34 -0.76 7.86
N TYR A 74 1.10 -0.92 7.39
CA TYR A 74 -0.09 -0.36 8.00
C TYR A 74 -1.15 -1.44 8.18
N THR A 75 -1.89 -1.37 9.28
CA THR A 75 -3.06 -2.22 9.53
C THR A 75 -4.26 -1.73 8.73
N MET A 76 -5.04 -2.67 8.20
CA MET A 76 -6.29 -2.37 7.50
C MET A 76 -7.42 -2.25 8.52
N ARG A 77 -7.88 -1.02 8.76
CA ARG A 77 -8.93 -0.75 9.76
C ARG A 77 -10.33 -1.20 9.32
N ARG A 78 -10.60 -1.12 8.02
CA ARG A 78 -11.90 -1.45 7.43
C ARG A 78 -11.70 -1.85 5.97
N PHE A 79 -12.44 -2.86 5.53
CA PHE A 79 -12.53 -3.27 4.14
C PHE A 79 -13.97 -3.10 3.66
N THR A 80 -14.16 -2.42 2.53
CA THR A 80 -15.46 -2.23 1.86
C THR A 80 -15.36 -2.80 0.45
N GLY A 81 -15.26 -4.12 0.37
CA GLY A 81 -15.44 -4.91 -0.85
C GLY A 81 -16.51 -5.97 -0.62
N ALA A 82 -16.97 -6.63 -1.69
CA ALA A 82 -17.89 -7.75 -1.54
C ALA A 82 -17.22 -8.85 -0.68
N PRO A 83 -17.94 -9.49 0.26
CA PRO A 83 -17.40 -10.65 0.97
C PRO A 83 -17.01 -11.72 -0.05
N ALA A 84 -15.89 -12.41 0.17
CA ALA A 84 -15.52 -13.56 -0.64
C ALA A 84 -16.65 -14.61 -0.55
N SER A 85 -17.17 -15.02 -1.71
CA SER A 85 -18.22 -16.05 -1.83
C SER A 85 -17.68 -17.44 -1.54
#